data_AF-A0A9E2PU17-F1
#
_entry.id   AF-A0A9E2PU17-F1
#
_cell.length_a   1.000
_cell.length_b   1.000
_cell.length_c   1.000
_cell.angle_alpha   90.00
_cell.angle_beta   90.00
_cell.angle_gamma   90.00
#
_symmetry.space_group_name_H-M   'P 1'
#
loop_
_entity.id
_entity.type
_entity.pdbx_description
1 polymer ?
#
loop_
_entity_poly.entity_id
_entity_poly.type
_entity_poly.pdbx_seq_one_letter_code
_entity_poly.pdbx_strand_id
1 'polypeptide(L)'
;MLGKPGRYLLIMTFWWMAPFLLVALARFSPALWPLSYVPFLVAVAVTLLLSALCGRLEKRHGYWRRSGFGKRYFLLNGWYALNVGLILAVTLTLDYFHLVGYFNGDPEGSFGMLYLPSVLVYLVLGLILGVARQVRQARQGRAG
;
A
#
# COMPACT_ATOMS: atom_id res chain seq x y z
N MET A 1 7.32 18.65 2.75
CA MET A 1 6.34 18.41 1.67
C MET A 1 6.58 17.05 1.01
N LEU A 2 5.65 16.12 1.19
CA LEU A 2 5.61 14.82 0.51
C LEU A 2 5.56 15.02 -1.02
N GLY A 3 6.51 14.43 -1.74
CA GLY A 3 6.49 14.42 -3.21
C GLY A 3 5.29 13.63 -3.75
N LYS A 4 4.93 13.86 -5.02
CA LYS A 4 3.83 13.16 -5.71
C LYS A 4 3.81 11.63 -5.46
N PRO A 5 4.91 10.86 -5.63
CA PRO A 5 4.91 9.42 -5.39
C PRO A 5 4.53 9.05 -3.95
N GLY A 6 5.06 9.77 -2.96
CA GLY A 6 4.75 9.52 -1.55
C GLY A 6 3.27 9.77 -1.21
N ARG A 7 2.63 10.76 -1.84
CA ARG A 7 1.19 10.98 -1.66
C ARG A 7 0.36 9.85 -2.23
N TYR A 8 0.71 9.34 -3.41
CA TYR A 8 0.00 8.21 -4.01
C TYR A 8 0.17 6.93 -3.17
N LEU A 9 1.35 6.70 -2.62
CA LEU A 9 1.60 5.56 -1.73
C LEU A 9 0.73 5.61 -0.46
N LEU A 10 0.60 6.80 0.15
CA LEU A 10 -0.33 7.01 1.26
C LEU A 10 -1.76 6.68 0.85
N ILE A 11 -2.24 7.27 -0.25
CA ILE A 11 -3.61 7.04 -0.72
C ILE A 11 -3.86 5.55 -0.97
N MET A 12 -2.96 4.85 -1.67
CA MET A 12 -3.11 3.42 -1.94
C MET A 12 -3.17 2.61 -0.65
N THR A 13 -2.38 2.94 0.36
CA THR A 13 -2.36 2.19 1.61
C THR A 13 -3.58 2.49 2.47
N PHE A 14 -3.91 3.76 2.67
CA PHE A 14 -5.05 4.18 3.48
C PHE A 14 -6.40 3.84 2.83
N TRP A 15 -6.48 3.80 1.50
CA TRP A 15 -7.70 3.38 0.79
C TRP A 15 -8.12 1.96 1.19
N TRP A 16 -7.15 1.05 1.32
CA TRP A 16 -7.42 -0.31 1.77
C TRP A 16 -7.53 -0.40 3.28
N MET A 17 -6.68 0.27 4.04
CA MET A 17 -6.65 0.15 5.50
C MET A 17 -7.84 0.82 6.20
N ALA A 18 -8.27 2.00 5.73
CA ALA A 18 -9.24 2.84 6.46
C ALA A 18 -10.60 2.16 6.69
N PRO A 19 -11.22 1.46 5.71
CA PRO A 19 -12.47 0.74 5.95
C PRO A 19 -12.36 -0.26 7.10
N PHE A 20 -11.27 -1.03 7.18
CA PHE A 20 -11.07 -2.01 8.23
C PHE A 20 -10.81 -1.37 9.58
N LEU A 21 -10.02 -0.27 9.61
CA LEU A 21 -9.80 0.48 10.84
C LEU A 21 -11.12 1.06 11.38
N LEU A 22 -11.98 1.59 10.51
CA LEU A 22 -13.29 2.13 10.91
C LEU A 22 -14.21 1.01 11.44
N VAL A 23 -14.25 -0.14 10.78
CA VAL A 23 -15.02 -1.30 11.26
C VAL A 23 -14.47 -1.82 12.60
N ALA A 24 -13.16 -1.87 12.76
CA ALA A 24 -12.52 -2.27 14.01
C ALA A 24 -12.88 -1.29 15.14
N LEU A 25 -12.75 0.03 14.91
CA LEU A 25 -13.11 1.07 15.88
C LEU A 25 -14.59 1.04 16.26
N ALA A 26 -15.48 0.71 15.31
CA ALA A 26 -16.90 0.60 15.58
C ALA A 26 -17.28 -0.65 16.39
N ARG A 27 -16.47 -1.72 16.34
CA ARG A 27 -16.78 -3.01 16.96
C ARG A 27 -16.00 -3.29 18.24
N PHE A 28 -14.76 -2.79 18.34
CA PHE A 28 -13.82 -3.14 19.39
C PHE A 28 -13.24 -1.88 20.01
N SER A 29 -13.48 -1.66 21.31
CA SER A 29 -12.91 -0.51 22.01
C SER A 29 -11.38 -0.57 22.07
N PRO A 30 -10.64 0.48 21.66
CA PRO A 30 -9.18 0.53 21.79
C PRO A 30 -8.67 0.35 23.21
N ALA A 31 -9.48 0.72 24.22
CA ALA A 31 -9.13 0.56 25.62
C ALA A 31 -9.09 -0.92 26.06
N LEU A 32 -9.89 -1.77 25.40
CA LEU A 32 -10.00 -3.20 25.72
C LEU A 32 -9.12 -4.07 24.81
N TRP A 33 -8.81 -3.59 23.60
CA TRP A 33 -8.08 -4.35 22.57
C TRP A 33 -6.85 -3.61 22.03
N PRO A 34 -5.98 -3.00 22.86
CA PRO A 34 -4.91 -2.13 22.38
C PRO A 34 -3.91 -2.83 21.47
N LEU A 35 -3.54 -4.09 21.78
CA LEU A 35 -2.60 -4.88 20.99
C LEU A 35 -3.15 -5.24 19.60
N SER A 36 -4.47 -5.32 19.44
CA SER A 36 -5.11 -5.59 18.15
C SER A 36 -5.08 -4.39 17.19
N TYR A 37 -4.80 -3.19 17.70
CA TYR A 37 -4.60 -1.98 16.89
C TYR A 37 -3.15 -1.77 16.46
N VAL A 38 -2.19 -2.51 17.02
CA VAL A 38 -0.76 -2.40 16.68
C VAL A 38 -0.48 -2.58 15.19
N PRO A 39 -1.10 -3.54 14.47
CA PRO A 39 -0.88 -3.67 13.03
C PRO A 39 -1.33 -2.43 12.21
N PHE A 40 -2.40 -1.74 12.63
CA PHE A 40 -2.77 -0.46 12.00
C PHE A 40 -1.70 0.61 12.24
N LEU A 41 -1.17 0.70 13.47
CA LEU A 41 -0.13 1.67 13.81
C LEU A 41 1.17 1.39 13.04
N VAL A 42 1.56 0.12 12.93
CA VAL A 42 2.70 -0.32 12.10
C VAL A 42 2.47 0.07 10.65
N ALA A 43 1.28 -0.21 10.10
CA ALA A 43 0.94 0.18 8.74
C ALA A 43 1.07 1.69 8.51
N VAL A 44 0.55 2.51 9.43
CA VAL A 44 0.70 3.97 9.39
C VAL A 44 2.16 4.38 9.43
N ALA A 45 2.92 3.88 10.41
CA ALA A 45 4.31 4.27 10.63
C ALA A 45 5.20 3.92 9.43
N VAL A 46 5.14 2.67 8.96
CA VAL A 46 5.90 2.21 7.79
C VAL A 46 5.51 3.00 6.55
N THR A 47 4.21 3.22 6.31
CA THR A 47 3.74 3.97 5.14
C THR A 47 4.19 5.41 5.17
N LEU A 48 4.18 6.07 6.33
CA LEU A 48 4.68 7.44 6.48
C LEU A 48 6.19 7.51 6.20
N LEU A 49 6.97 6.59 6.74
CA LEU A 49 8.41 6.51 6.51
C LEU A 49 8.72 6.28 5.03
N LEU A 50 8.07 5.31 4.40
CA LEU A 50 8.32 4.96 3.00
C LEU A 50 7.83 6.07 2.07
N SER A 51 6.69 6.70 2.36
CA SER A 51 6.19 7.85 1.62
C SER A 51 7.11 9.07 1.73
N ALA A 52 7.69 9.31 2.91
CA ALA A 52 8.70 10.34 3.10
C ALA A 52 9.98 10.03 2.31
N LEU A 53 10.43 8.77 2.33
CA LEU A 53 11.58 8.31 1.55
C LEU A 53 11.36 8.49 0.04
N CYS A 54 10.22 8.05 -0.49
CA CYS A 54 9.80 8.28 -1.88
C CYS A 54 9.79 9.77 -2.23
N GLY A 55 9.28 10.61 -1.33
CA GLY A 55 9.27 12.06 -1.50
C GLY A 55 10.68 12.67 -1.56
N ARG A 56 11.61 12.19 -0.72
CA ARG A 56 13.01 12.63 -0.71
C ARG A 56 13.76 12.17 -1.95
N LEU A 57 13.62 10.90 -2.34
CA LEU A 57 14.22 10.33 -3.55
C LEU A 57 13.74 11.07 -4.80
N GLU A 58 12.45 11.41 -4.85
CA GLU A 58 11.92 12.20 -5.96
C GLU A 58 12.50 13.61 -6.00
N LYS A 59 12.63 14.29 -4.86
CA LYS A 59 13.28 15.61 -4.82
C LYS A 59 14.74 15.55 -5.28
N ARG A 60 15.46 14.49 -4.93
CA ARG A 60 16.88 14.33 -5.25
C ARG A 60 17.12 13.97 -6.72
N HIS A 61 16.33 13.06 -7.27
CA HIS A 61 16.60 12.50 -8.60
C HIS A 61 15.62 12.96 -9.69
N GLY A 62 14.44 13.45 -9.32
CA GLY A 62 13.41 13.93 -10.25
C GLY A 62 12.88 12.87 -11.22
N TYR A 63 13.02 11.58 -10.87
CA TYR A 63 12.66 10.46 -11.75
C TYR A 63 11.18 10.48 -12.12
N TRP A 64 10.29 10.84 -11.19
CA TRP A 64 8.85 10.89 -11.43
C TRP A 64 8.56 11.90 -12.53
N ARG A 65 9.06 13.14 -12.45
CA ARG A 65 8.81 14.16 -13.50
C ARG A 65 9.31 13.72 -14.87
N ARG A 66 10.44 13.03 -14.96
CA ARG A 66 11.07 12.60 -16.23
C ARG A 66 10.49 11.30 -16.80
N SER A 67 9.81 10.50 -15.99
CA SER A 67 9.29 9.20 -16.40
C SER A 67 7.92 9.29 -17.06
N GLY A 68 7.67 8.49 -18.09
CA GLY A 68 6.33 8.31 -18.65
C GLY A 68 5.38 7.62 -17.66
N PHE A 69 4.07 7.73 -17.91
CA PHE A 69 3.02 7.20 -17.02
C PHE A 69 3.22 5.71 -16.66
N GLY A 70 3.58 4.86 -17.64
CA GLY A 70 3.79 3.43 -17.37
C GLY A 70 4.92 3.16 -16.38
N LYS A 71 6.07 3.83 -16.54
CA LYS A 71 7.20 3.70 -15.61
C LYS A 71 6.84 4.19 -14.21
N ARG A 72 6.14 5.33 -14.10
CA ARG A 72 5.65 5.86 -12.81
C ARG A 72 4.73 4.87 -12.11
N TYR A 73 3.85 4.24 -12.88
CA TYR A 73 2.89 3.27 -12.39
C TYR A 73 3.56 2.00 -11.85
N PHE A 74 4.48 1.39 -12.61
CA PHE A 74 5.25 0.23 -12.13
C PHE A 74 6.10 0.55 -10.91
N LEU A 75 6.75 1.71 -10.89
CA LEU A 75 7.49 2.17 -9.71
C LEU A 75 6.58 2.31 -8.49
N LEU A 76 5.40 2.90 -8.65
CA LEU A 76 4.46 3.08 -7.56
C LEU A 76 3.96 1.73 -7.00
N ASN A 77 3.65 0.77 -7.88
CA ASN A 77 3.28 -0.59 -7.47
C ASN A 77 4.45 -1.31 -6.79
N GLY A 78 5.69 -1.14 -7.26
CA GLY A 78 6.87 -1.68 -6.60
C GLY A 78 7.05 -1.11 -5.19
N TRP A 79 6.91 0.21 -5.03
CA TRP A 79 6.92 0.85 -3.71
C TRP A 79 5.77 0.39 -2.82
N TYR A 80 4.58 0.18 -3.38
CA TYR A 80 3.43 -0.34 -2.64
C TYR A 80 3.65 -1.79 -2.17
N ALA A 81 4.16 -2.66 -3.06
CA ALA A 81 4.51 -4.03 -2.71
C ALA A 81 5.60 -4.08 -1.61
N LEU A 82 6.63 -3.24 -1.73
CA LEU A 82 7.63 -3.08 -0.67
C LEU A 82 7.01 -2.58 0.64
N ASN A 83 6.09 -1.62 0.58
CA ASN A 83 5.38 -1.11 1.76
C ASN A 83 4.63 -2.24 2.48
N VAL A 84 3.83 -3.01 1.73
CA VAL A 84 3.08 -4.15 2.28
C VAL A 84 4.02 -5.21 2.84
N GLY A 85 5.11 -5.54 2.12
CA GLY A 85 6.12 -6.49 2.59
C GLY A 85 6.78 -6.05 3.91
N LEU A 86 7.11 -4.76 4.05
CA LEU A 86 7.66 -4.22 5.30
C LEU A 86 6.64 -4.22 6.44
N ILE A 87 5.38 -3.86 6.16
CA ILE A 87 4.30 -3.91 7.16
C ILE A 87 4.13 -5.34 7.67
N LEU A 88 4.09 -6.32 6.76
CA LEU A 88 4.00 -7.74 7.10
C LEU A 88 5.20 -8.18 7.93
N ALA A 89 6.42 -7.90 7.48
CA ALA A 89 7.64 -8.29 8.18
C ALA A 89 7.70 -7.71 9.60
N VAL A 90 7.38 -6.42 9.78
CA VAL A 90 7.36 -5.77 11.10
C VAL A 90 6.25 -6.35 11.97
N THR A 91 5.05 -6.56 11.40
CA THR A 91 3.92 -7.12 12.15
C THR A 91 4.22 -8.54 12.63
N LEU A 92 4.76 -9.40 11.76
CA LEU A 92 5.17 -10.76 12.13
C LEU A 92 6.29 -10.76 13.17
N THR A 93 7.23 -9.81 13.09
CA THR A 93 8.28 -9.67 14.09
C THR A 93 7.69 -9.28 15.45
N LEU A 94 6.75 -8.33 15.48
CA LEU A 94 6.09 -7.93 16.73
C LEU A 94 5.22 -9.06 17.29
N ASP A 95 4.56 -9.81 16.42
CA ASP A 95 3.75 -10.97 16.80
C ASP A 95 4.60 -12.10 17.41
N TYR A 96 5.80 -12.36 16.85
CA TYR A 96 6.78 -13.28 17.44
C TYR A 96 7.16 -12.89 18.89
N PHE A 97 7.13 -11.60 19.23
CA PHE A 97 7.35 -11.11 20.59
C PHE A 97 6.05 -10.94 21.41
N HIS A 98 4.92 -11.45 20.92
CA HIS A 98 3.59 -11.33 21.54
C HIS A 98 3.13 -9.87 21.77
N LEU A 99 3.58 -8.95 20.91
CA LEU A 99 3.20 -7.53 20.94
C LEU A 99 2.03 -7.21 20.01
N VAL A 100 1.43 -8.23 19.38
CA VAL A 100 0.25 -8.13 18.53
C VAL A 100 -0.87 -8.95 19.14
N GLY A 101 -2.07 -8.37 19.16
CA GLY A 101 -3.29 -9.06 19.56
C GLY A 101 -4.19 -9.30 18.36
N TYR A 102 -5.13 -10.24 18.50
CA TYR A 102 -6.13 -10.52 17.47
C TYR A 102 -7.51 -10.25 18.03
N PHE A 103 -8.35 -9.54 17.26
CA PHE A 103 -9.75 -9.35 17.63
C PHE A 103 -10.42 -10.72 17.75
N ASN A 104 -11.02 -11.01 18.91
CA ASN A 104 -11.65 -12.30 19.24
C ASN A 104 -10.73 -13.53 19.09
N GLY A 105 -9.40 -13.36 19.07
CA GLY A 105 -8.46 -14.48 18.91
C GLY A 105 -8.43 -15.09 17.51
N ASP A 106 -8.89 -14.37 16.47
CA ASP A 106 -8.84 -14.81 15.08
C ASP A 106 -7.59 -14.27 14.34
N PRO A 107 -6.50 -15.06 14.26
CA PRO A 107 -5.29 -14.69 13.52
C PRO A 107 -5.48 -14.76 11.99
N GLU A 108 -6.44 -15.53 11.48
CA GLU A 108 -6.68 -15.69 10.04
C GLU A 108 -7.44 -14.49 9.47
N GLY A 109 -8.34 -13.91 10.27
CA GLY A 109 -8.89 -12.57 10.04
C GLY A 109 -7.89 -11.44 10.23
N SER A 110 -6.67 -11.73 10.72
CA SER A 110 -5.69 -10.72 11.06
C SER A 110 -4.94 -10.25 9.81
N PHE A 111 -5.26 -9.03 9.40
CA PHE A 111 -4.41 -8.06 8.69
C PHE A 111 -3.57 -8.46 7.48
N GLY A 112 -2.69 -9.46 7.57
CA GLY A 112 -1.88 -9.90 6.44
C GLY A 112 -2.72 -10.39 5.26
N MET A 113 -3.85 -11.05 5.57
CA MET A 113 -4.86 -11.47 4.59
C MET A 113 -5.60 -10.29 3.94
N LEU A 114 -5.52 -9.07 4.50
CA LEU A 114 -6.15 -7.86 3.94
C LEU A 114 -5.25 -7.13 2.93
N TYR A 115 -3.95 -7.12 3.16
CA TYR A 115 -3.00 -6.39 2.30
C TYR A 115 -2.45 -7.22 1.14
N LEU A 116 -2.39 -8.55 1.27
CA LEU A 116 -1.94 -9.42 0.18
C LEU A 116 -2.83 -9.31 -1.08
N PRO A 117 -4.18 -9.33 -0.97
CA PRO A 117 -5.05 -9.16 -2.13
C PRO A 117 -4.91 -7.79 -2.79
N SER A 118 -4.68 -6.72 -2.02
CA SER A 118 -4.60 -5.37 -2.57
C SER A 118 -3.39 -5.19 -3.51
N VAL A 119 -2.26 -5.83 -3.20
CA VAL A 119 -1.09 -5.85 -4.09
C VAL A 119 -1.44 -6.49 -5.43
N LEU A 120 -2.12 -7.64 -5.42
CA LEU A 120 -2.55 -8.32 -6.64
C LEU A 120 -3.55 -7.46 -7.44
N VAL A 121 -4.52 -6.83 -6.77
CA VAL A 121 -5.49 -5.93 -7.42
C VAL A 121 -4.77 -4.79 -8.15
N TYR A 122 -3.81 -4.14 -7.50
CA TYR A 122 -3.06 -3.08 -8.15
C TYR A 122 -2.17 -3.59 -9.28
N LEU A 123 -1.56 -4.77 -9.18
CA LEU A 123 -0.80 -5.34 -10.30
C LEU A 123 -1.69 -5.64 -11.52
N VAL A 124 -2.87 -6.23 -11.30
CA VAL A 124 -3.83 -6.57 -12.35
C VAL A 124 -4.39 -5.31 -13.03
N LEU A 125 -4.79 -4.30 -12.26
CA LEU A 125 -5.25 -3.01 -12.81
C LEU A 125 -4.16 -2.38 -13.70
N GLY A 126 -2.91 -2.53 -13.31
CA GLY A 126 -1.76 -2.08 -14.08
C GLY A 126 -1.60 -2.74 -15.41
N LEU A 127 -1.71 -4.07 -15.41
CA LEU A 127 -1.67 -4.87 -16.62
C LEU A 127 -2.79 -4.47 -17.58
N ILE A 128 -4.04 -4.36 -17.08
CA ILE A 128 -5.20 -3.98 -17.88
C ILE A 128 -5.02 -2.61 -18.51
N LEU A 129 -4.59 -1.60 -17.73
CA LEU A 129 -4.36 -0.25 -18.24
C LEU A 129 -3.19 -0.19 -19.24
N GLY A 130 -2.15 -0.99 -19.02
CA GLY A 130 -1.02 -1.14 -19.92
C GLY A 130 -1.44 -1.72 -21.28
N VAL A 131 -2.16 -2.84 -21.25
CA VAL A 131 -2.70 -3.50 -22.45
C VAL A 131 -3.68 -2.59 -23.18
N ALA A 132 -4.63 -1.96 -22.47
CA ALA A 132 -5.61 -1.04 -23.07
C ALA A 132 -4.93 0.13 -23.80
N ARG A 133 -3.82 0.65 -23.28
CA ARG A 133 -3.03 1.69 -23.95
C ARG A 133 -2.32 1.18 -25.20
N GLN A 134 -1.70 0.00 -25.14
CA GLN A 134 -1.06 -0.61 -26.31
C GLN A 134 -2.08 -0.85 -27.43
N VAL A 135 -3.27 -1.36 -27.09
CA VAL A 135 -4.36 -1.58 -28.04
C VAL A 135 -4.84 -0.26 -28.67
N ARG A 136 -4.99 0.82 -27.89
CA ARG A 136 -5.35 2.14 -28.43
C ARG A 136 -4.29 2.70 -29.37
N GLN A 137 -3.01 2.57 -29.02
CA GLN A 137 -1.90 3.02 -29.87
C GLN A 137 -1.82 2.22 -31.17
N ALA A 138 -2.02 0.90 -31.12
CA ALA A 138 -2.06 0.04 -32.30
C ALA A 138 -3.23 0.36 -33.23
N ARG A 139 -4.38 0.81 -32.69
CA ARG A 139 -5.53 1.25 -33.49
C ARG A 139 -5.29 2.60 -34.16
N GLN A 140 -4.62 3.54 -33.48
CA GLN A 140 -4.31 4.86 -34.04
C GLN A 140 -3.21 4.81 -35.11
N GLY A 141 -2.22 3.92 -34.95
CA GLY A 141 -1.16 3.73 -35.95
C GLY A 141 -1.55 2.94 -37.20
N ARG A 142 -2.78 2.38 -37.26
CA ARG A 142 -3.33 1.70 -38.45
C ARG A 142 -4.27 2.58 -39.29
N ALA A 143 -4.58 3.78 -38.82
CA ALA A 143 -5.54 4.70 -39.44
C ALA A 143 -4.88 5.89 -40.16
N GLY A 144 -3.55 5.90 -40.29
CA GLY A 144 -2.76 6.85 -41.08
C GLY A 144 -1.90 6.11 -42.08
#